data_AF-A0A3S0YZ98-F1
#
_entry.id   AF-A0A3S0YZ98-F1
#
_cell.length_a   1.000
_cell.length_b   1.000
_cell.length_c   1.000
_cell.angle_alpha   90.00
_cell.angle_beta   90.00
_cell.angle_gamma   90.00
#
_symmetry.space_group_name_H-M   'P 1'
#
loop_
_entity.id
_entity.type
_entity.pdbx_description
1 polymer ?
#
loop_
_entity_poly.entity_id
_entity_poly.type
_entity_poly.pdbx_seq_one_letter_code
_entity_poly.pdbx_strand_id
1 'polypeptide(L)'
;MRDLLEVMLITNKSNEKNQNIHKTLINFESMKLHIDWDEAAGEAWATVYRNGTIVAIIGIEIPIIFVHFKDKLVIDNKLKDQYIIEEIIDFHECIWKLNIEEYNLKFPSVPWHAAEEAVNRNRFSTRDFWYATI
;
A
#
# COMPACT_ATOMS: atom_id res chain seq x y z
N MET A 1 20.66 9.11 4.79
CA MET A 1 19.93 8.01 4.14
C MET A 1 20.24 6.78 4.97
N ARG A 2 19.35 6.40 5.92
CA ARG A 2 19.56 5.18 6.71
C ARG A 2 19.41 3.98 5.80
N ASP A 3 20.23 2.96 6.02
CA ASP A 3 20.16 1.72 5.26
C ASP A 3 18.82 1.04 5.58
N LEU A 4 18.12 0.51 4.57
CA LEU A 4 16.78 -0.09 4.72
C LEU A 4 16.79 -1.23 5.75
N LEU A 5 17.93 -1.93 5.86
CA LEU A 5 18.19 -2.95 6.88
C LEU A 5 18.23 -2.40 8.31
N GLU A 6 18.67 -1.15 8.53
CA GLU A 6 18.68 -0.52 9.86
C GLU A 6 17.27 -0.17 10.33
N VAL A 7 16.38 0.27 9.44
CA VAL A 7 14.98 0.56 9.79
C VAL A 7 14.25 -0.73 10.21
N MET A 8 14.59 -1.86 9.58
CA MET A 8 14.01 -3.18 9.89
C MET A 8 14.51 -3.81 11.19
N LEU A 9 15.74 -3.51 11.63
CA LEU A 9 16.24 -4.00 12.92
C LEU A 9 15.56 -3.31 14.11
N ILE A 10 15.11 -2.07 13.96
CA ILE A 10 14.54 -1.26 15.03
C ILE A 10 13.07 -1.65 15.34
N THR A 11 12.30 -2.12 14.34
CA THR A 11 10.87 -2.47 14.47
C THR A 11 10.61 -3.93 14.85
N ASN A 12 11.64 -4.66 15.31
CA ASN A 12 11.58 -6.10 15.54
C ASN A 12 10.88 -6.49 16.86
N LYS A 13 9.56 -6.27 16.92
CA LYS A 13 8.66 -6.96 17.85
C LYS A 13 7.41 -7.46 17.12
N SER A 14 7.48 -8.74 16.74
CA SER A 14 6.40 -9.68 16.39
C SER A 14 5.71 -9.59 15.01
N ASN A 15 5.26 -10.77 14.56
CA ASN A 15 4.17 -11.06 13.61
C ASN A 15 4.44 -11.07 12.09
N GLU A 16 3.72 -11.98 11.42
CA GLU A 16 3.67 -12.24 9.96
C GLU A 16 3.63 -10.98 9.07
N LYS A 17 3.13 -9.87 9.61
CA LYS A 17 3.16 -8.51 9.02
C LYS A 17 4.56 -8.15 8.48
N ASN A 18 5.62 -8.44 9.25
CA ASN A 18 7.00 -8.15 8.83
C ASN A 18 7.50 -9.03 7.68
N GLN A 19 6.97 -10.26 7.55
CA GLN A 19 7.35 -11.17 6.45
C GLN A 19 6.72 -10.74 5.12
N ASN A 20 5.48 -10.26 5.14
CA ASN A 20 4.82 -9.75 3.92
C ASN A 20 5.50 -8.47 3.43
N ILE A 21 5.83 -7.54 4.32
CA ILE A 21 6.59 -6.33 3.94
C ILE A 21 7.92 -6.72 3.30
N HIS A 22 8.67 -7.66 3.91
CA HIS A 22 9.95 -8.11 3.36
C HIS A 22 9.82 -8.75 1.96
N LYS A 23 8.80 -9.59 1.73
CA LYS A 23 8.52 -10.16 0.40
C LYS A 23 8.17 -9.07 -0.62
N THR A 24 7.37 -8.10 -0.20
CA THR A 24 6.97 -6.96 -1.01
C THR A 24 8.19 -6.13 -1.41
N LEU A 25 9.09 -5.83 -0.47
CA LEU A 25 10.35 -5.13 -0.74
C LEU A 25 11.23 -5.88 -1.74
N ILE A 26 11.44 -7.20 -1.56
CA ILE A 26 12.21 -8.03 -2.51
C ILE A 26 11.61 -7.95 -3.92
N ASN A 27 10.29 -8.03 -4.03
CA ASN A 27 9.61 -7.93 -5.31
C ASN A 27 9.87 -6.56 -5.96
N PHE A 28 9.81 -5.47 -5.21
CA PHE A 28 10.08 -4.12 -5.73
C PHE A 28 11.53 -3.89 -6.12
N GLU A 29 12.50 -4.38 -5.34
CA GLU A 29 13.92 -4.34 -5.72
C GLU A 29 14.16 -5.08 -7.04
N SER A 30 13.54 -6.25 -7.22
CA SER A 30 13.65 -7.01 -8.47
C SER A 30 13.09 -6.25 -9.69
N MET A 31 12.18 -5.30 -9.46
CA MET A 31 11.59 -4.44 -10.48
C MET A 31 12.38 -3.13 -10.69
N LYS A 32 13.50 -2.93 -9.99
CA LYS A 32 14.26 -1.67 -9.94
C LYS A 32 13.39 -0.48 -9.54
N LEU A 33 12.44 -0.72 -8.64
CA LEU A 33 11.56 0.28 -8.08
C LEU A 33 12.16 0.83 -6.79
N HIS A 34 12.12 2.15 -6.64
CA HIS A 34 12.52 2.83 -5.42
C HIS A 34 11.30 2.98 -4.51
N ILE A 35 11.47 2.76 -3.21
CA ILE A 35 10.41 2.93 -2.22
C ILE A 35 10.83 4.05 -1.28
N ASP A 36 9.94 5.00 -1.10
CA ASP A 36 10.02 6.03 -0.09
C ASP A 36 8.94 5.77 0.96
N TRP A 37 9.36 5.64 2.22
CA TRP A 37 8.46 5.52 3.35
C TRP A 37 8.15 6.93 3.81
N ASP A 38 6.95 7.40 3.54
CA ASP A 38 6.60 8.79 3.81
C ASP A 38 6.53 9.03 5.34
N GLU A 39 7.40 9.91 5.85
CA GLU A 39 7.32 10.41 7.23
C GLU A 39 6.06 11.27 7.45
N ALA A 40 5.46 11.81 6.38
CA ALA A 40 4.32 12.74 6.44
C ALA A 40 2.94 12.08 6.19
N ALA A 41 2.89 10.85 5.68
CA ALA A 41 1.66 10.04 5.54
C ALA A 41 1.47 8.99 6.67
N GLY A 42 2.26 9.13 7.75
CA GLY A 42 1.97 8.56 9.05
C GLY A 42 2.26 7.08 9.07
N GLU A 43 3.53 6.70 8.91
CA GLU A 43 4.15 5.36 9.10
C GLU A 43 3.48 4.15 8.41
N ALA A 44 2.30 4.29 7.80
CA ALA A 44 1.44 3.20 7.36
C ALA A 44 1.41 3.05 5.83
N TRP A 45 2.10 3.93 5.10
CA TRP A 45 2.11 3.97 3.64
C TRP A 45 3.52 4.12 3.06
N ALA A 46 3.76 3.46 1.92
CA ALA A 46 4.95 3.62 1.09
C ALA A 46 4.57 4.19 -0.28
N THR A 47 5.35 5.15 -0.76
CA THR A 47 5.28 5.61 -2.14
C THR A 47 6.36 4.90 -2.96
N VAL A 48 5.98 4.35 -4.11
CA VAL A 48 6.89 3.64 -5.01
C VAL A 48 7.13 4.45 -6.26
N TYR A 49 8.39 4.55 -6.64
CA TYR A 49 8.87 5.33 -7.76
C TYR A 49 9.59 4.47 -8.81
N ARG A 50 9.42 4.87 -10.07
CA ARG A 50 10.28 4.46 -11.18
C ARG A 50 10.81 5.69 -11.87
N ASN A 51 12.14 5.85 -11.91
CA ASN A 51 12.81 6.98 -12.57
C ASN A 51 12.27 8.36 -12.13
N GLY A 52 11.94 8.51 -10.84
CA GLY A 52 11.41 9.75 -10.26
C GLY A 52 9.90 9.96 -10.40
N THR A 53 9.18 9.06 -11.08
CA THR A 53 7.72 9.11 -11.22
C THR A 53 7.05 8.13 -10.26
N ILE A 54 5.98 8.56 -9.58
CA ILE A 54 5.16 7.67 -8.73
C ILE A 54 4.49 6.62 -9.61
N VAL A 55 4.71 5.35 -9.27
CA VAL A 55 4.08 4.20 -9.94
C VAL A 55 3.11 3.47 -9.04
N ALA A 56 3.29 3.53 -7.72
CA ALA A 56 2.35 2.93 -6.79
C ALA A 56 2.37 3.62 -5.41
N ILE A 57 1.30 3.43 -4.66
CA ILE A 57 1.18 3.75 -3.23
C ILE A 57 0.70 2.46 -2.54
N ILE A 58 1.36 2.06 -1.46
CA ILE A 58 1.14 0.77 -0.80
C ILE A 58 0.77 0.99 0.65
N GLY A 59 -0.30 0.34 1.10
CA GLY A 59 -0.65 0.25 2.51
C GLY A 59 0.13 -0.86 3.19
N ILE A 60 0.76 -0.54 4.31
CA ILE A 60 1.46 -1.52 5.15
C ILE A 60 0.48 -2.26 6.05
N GLU A 61 -0.45 -1.51 6.61
CA GLU A 61 -1.42 -2.03 7.58
C GLU A 61 -2.64 -2.62 6.91
N ILE A 62 -2.99 -2.04 5.76
CA ILE A 62 -4.11 -2.43 4.94
C ILE A 62 -3.51 -2.95 3.62
N PRO A 63 -3.73 -4.23 3.26
CA PRO A 63 -3.13 -4.86 2.08
C PRO A 63 -3.78 -4.37 0.78
N ILE A 64 -3.62 -3.08 0.50
CA ILE A 64 -4.10 -2.42 -0.71
C ILE A 64 -2.93 -1.70 -1.39
N ILE A 65 -2.87 -1.80 -2.70
CA ILE A 65 -1.92 -1.09 -3.56
C ILE A 65 -2.70 -0.28 -4.58
N PHE A 66 -2.41 1.01 -4.65
CA PHE A 66 -2.79 1.86 -5.78
C PHE A 66 -1.66 1.84 -6.77
N VAL A 67 -1.93 1.43 -8.00
CA VAL A 67 -0.90 1.32 -9.04
C VAL A 67 -1.30 2.11 -10.26
N HIS A 68 -0.35 2.85 -10.81
CA HIS A 68 -0.52 3.55 -12.06
C HIS A 68 -0.83 2.53 -13.19
N PHE A 69 -1.81 2.80 -14.05
CA PHE A 69 -2.30 1.84 -15.05
C PHE A 69 -1.20 1.19 -15.91
N LYS A 70 -0.16 1.97 -16.27
CA LYS A 70 1.00 1.49 -17.07
C LYS A 70 1.80 0.39 -16.36
N ASP A 71 1.70 0.32 -15.04
CA ASP A 71 2.49 -0.54 -14.16
C ASP A 71 1.68 -1.68 -13.55
N LYS A 72 0.35 -1.65 -13.70
CA LYS A 72 -0.56 -2.62 -13.10
C LYS A 72 -0.17 -4.05 -13.43
N LEU A 73 0.02 -4.38 -14.71
CA LEU A 73 0.29 -5.76 -15.12
C LEU A 73 1.55 -6.33 -14.45
N VAL A 74 2.59 -5.51 -14.30
CA VAL A 74 3.87 -5.93 -13.71
C VAL A 74 3.69 -6.19 -12.22
N ILE A 75 3.02 -5.27 -11.52
CA ILE A 75 2.79 -5.35 -10.08
C ILE A 75 1.79 -6.47 -9.74
N ASP A 76 0.72 -6.60 -10.51
CA ASP A 76 -0.32 -7.62 -10.36
C ASP A 76 0.25 -9.04 -10.43
N ASN A 77 1.09 -9.32 -11.43
CA ASN A 77 1.74 -10.62 -11.59
C ASN A 77 2.63 -11.03 -10.40
N LYS A 78 3.05 -10.08 -9.56
CA LYS A 78 3.94 -10.33 -8.43
C LYS A 78 3.22 -10.29 -7.09
N LEU A 79 2.19 -9.47 -6.96
CA LEU A 79 1.63 -9.08 -5.66
C LEU A 79 0.11 -9.31 -5.51
N LYS A 80 -0.61 -9.75 -6.55
CA LYS A 80 -2.08 -9.90 -6.50
C LYS A 80 -2.60 -10.86 -5.42
N ASP A 81 -1.79 -11.83 -5.01
CA ASP A 81 -2.20 -12.78 -3.96
C ASP A 81 -2.00 -12.20 -2.55
N GLN A 82 -1.22 -11.12 -2.43
CA GLN A 82 -0.88 -10.48 -1.16
C GLN A 82 -1.66 -9.18 -0.94
N TYR A 83 -2.14 -8.54 -2.02
CA TYR A 83 -2.79 -7.23 -1.97
C TYR A 83 -4.06 -7.19 -2.82
N ILE A 84 -4.99 -6.30 -2.49
CA ILE A 84 -5.94 -5.75 -3.46
C ILE A 84 -5.19 -4.69 -4.27
N ILE A 85 -5.24 -4.79 -5.59
CA ILE A 85 -4.47 -3.92 -6.49
C ILE A 85 -5.45 -3.11 -7.32
N GLU A 86 -5.52 -1.82 -7.01
CA GLU A 86 -6.40 -0.86 -7.65
C GLU A 86 -5.65 -0.04 -8.68
N GLU A 87 -6.24 0.05 -9.87
CA GLU A 87 -5.68 0.84 -10.95
C GLU A 87 -6.00 2.32 -10.78
N ILE A 88 -4.97 3.15 -10.93
CA ILE A 88 -5.05 4.60 -10.87
C ILE A 88 -4.53 5.21 -12.17
N ILE A 89 -5.26 6.18 -12.72
CA ILE A 89 -4.82 6.97 -13.87
C ILE A 89 -4.03 8.19 -13.42
N ASP A 90 -4.51 8.88 -12.38
CA ASP A 90 -3.88 10.07 -11.81
C ASP A 90 -3.98 10.03 -10.28
N PHE A 91 -2.82 10.04 -9.60
CA PHE A 91 -2.75 10.05 -8.14
C PHE A 91 -3.24 11.37 -7.51
N HIS A 92 -3.36 12.45 -8.28
CA HIS A 92 -3.81 13.76 -7.82
C HIS A 92 -5.33 13.93 -7.79
N GLU A 93 -6.05 13.27 -8.71
CA GLU A 93 -7.51 13.37 -8.82
C GLU A 93 -8.23 12.12 -8.30
N CYS A 94 -7.47 11.19 -7.73
CA CYS A 94 -7.92 9.82 -7.63
C CYS A 94 -9.12 9.67 -6.70
N ILE A 95 -10.22 9.18 -7.28
CA ILE A 95 -11.41 8.75 -6.56
C ILE A 95 -11.58 7.27 -6.88
N TRP A 96 -11.47 6.41 -5.87
CA TRP A 96 -11.72 4.99 -6.02
C TRP A 96 -12.73 4.52 -4.97
N LYS A 97 -13.25 3.31 -5.17
CA LYS A 97 -14.25 2.71 -4.30
C LYS A 97 -13.71 1.39 -3.75
N LEU A 98 -13.67 1.26 -2.44
CA LEU A 98 -13.31 -0.01 -1.80
C LEU A 98 -14.53 -0.93 -1.78
N ASN A 99 -14.37 -2.12 -2.38
CA ASN A 99 -15.30 -3.20 -2.14
C ASN A 99 -14.97 -3.88 -0.80
N ILE A 100 -15.66 -3.47 0.27
CA ILE A 100 -15.41 -3.98 1.62
C ILE A 100 -15.70 -5.47 1.74
N GLU A 101 -16.71 -5.97 1.03
CA GLU A 101 -17.06 -7.39 1.07
C GLU A 101 -15.92 -8.24 0.50
N GLU A 102 -15.38 -7.83 -0.66
CA GLU A 102 -14.22 -8.47 -1.27
C GLU A 102 -12.97 -8.35 -0.38
N TYR A 103 -12.74 -7.17 0.19
CA TYR A 103 -11.62 -6.95 1.10
C TYR A 103 -11.69 -7.86 2.33
N ASN A 104 -12.82 -7.90 3.02
CA ASN A 104 -13.00 -8.74 4.21
C ASN A 104 -12.97 -10.24 3.88
N LEU A 105 -13.43 -10.62 2.68
CA LEU A 105 -13.33 -12.01 2.21
C LEU A 105 -11.88 -12.42 1.95
N LYS A 106 -11.08 -11.52 1.35
CA LYS A 106 -9.68 -11.78 1.02
C LYS A 106 -8.75 -11.68 2.22
N PHE A 107 -9.04 -10.77 3.16
CA PHE A 107 -8.21 -10.48 4.33
C PHE A 107 -9.02 -10.55 5.63
N PRO A 108 -9.57 -11.72 6.00
CA PRO A 108 -10.44 -11.85 7.17
C PRO A 108 -9.72 -11.56 8.51
N SER A 109 -8.39 -11.66 8.55
CA SER A 109 -7.57 -11.36 9.72
C SER A 109 -7.24 -9.87 9.90
N VAL A 110 -7.52 -9.03 8.89
CA VAL A 110 -7.25 -7.59 8.91
C VAL A 110 -8.54 -6.84 8.55
N PRO A 111 -9.58 -6.88 9.41
CA PRO A 111 -10.86 -6.28 9.09
C PRO A 111 -10.75 -4.77 8.92
N TRP A 112 -11.53 -4.24 7.97
CA TRP A 112 -11.65 -2.79 7.80
C TRP A 112 -12.26 -2.15 9.06
N HIS A 113 -11.54 -1.26 9.73
CA HIS A 113 -11.95 -0.68 11.02
C HIS A 113 -12.42 0.77 10.93
N ALA A 114 -12.08 1.51 9.87
CA ALA A 114 -12.47 2.91 9.76
C ALA A 114 -13.98 3.09 9.57
N ALA A 115 -14.55 3.95 10.41
CA ALA A 115 -15.97 4.32 10.37
C ALA A 115 -16.33 5.03 9.06
N GLU A 116 -17.57 4.91 8.61
CA GLU A 116 -18.02 5.49 7.33
C GLU A 116 -18.03 7.03 7.37
N GLU A 117 -18.17 7.60 8.56
CA GLU A 117 -18.10 9.04 8.84
C GLU A 117 -16.66 9.58 8.77
N ALA A 118 -15.66 8.73 9.04
CA ALA A 118 -14.24 9.08 8.96
C ALA A 118 -13.72 8.93 7.53
N VAL A 119 -14.23 7.92 6.81
CA VAL A 119 -13.74 7.54 5.50
C VAL A 119 -14.90 7.14 4.60
N ASN A 120 -15.11 7.90 3.52
CA ASN A 120 -16.17 7.60 2.55
C ASN A 120 -15.78 6.40 1.69
N ARG A 121 -16.41 5.26 1.97
CA ARG A 121 -16.09 3.97 1.34
C ARG A 121 -16.39 3.91 -0.16
N ASN A 122 -17.28 4.78 -0.62
CA ASN A 122 -17.67 4.90 -2.02
C ASN A 122 -16.82 5.92 -2.78
N ARG A 123 -16.00 6.70 -2.08
CA ARG A 123 -15.23 7.80 -2.66
C ARG A 123 -14.00 8.06 -1.81
N PHE A 124 -12.94 7.32 -2.08
CA PHE A 124 -11.65 7.52 -1.44
C PHE A 124 -10.68 8.26 -2.36
N SER A 125 -9.94 9.18 -1.77
CA SER A 125 -8.71 9.72 -2.34
C SER A 125 -7.48 9.19 -1.62
N THR A 126 -6.32 9.39 -2.24
CA THR A 126 -5.01 9.16 -1.60
C THR A 126 -4.86 9.94 -0.27
N ARG A 127 -5.62 11.01 -0.06
CA ARG A 127 -5.63 11.81 1.18
C ARG A 127 -6.53 11.24 2.27
N ASP A 128 -7.58 10.52 1.90
CA ASP A 128 -8.53 9.96 2.87
C ASP A 128 -7.94 8.74 3.60
N PHE A 129 -6.84 8.18 3.10
CA PHE A 129 -6.15 7.04 3.71
C PHE A 129 -5.52 7.32 5.06
N TRP A 130 -5.14 8.57 5.33
CA TRP A 130 -4.62 8.93 6.65
C TRP A 130 -5.63 8.57 7.76
N TYR A 131 -6.93 8.70 7.48
CA TYR A 131 -8.00 8.37 8.41
C TYR A 131 -8.40 6.89 8.40
N ALA A 132 -7.89 6.11 7.45
CA ALA A 132 -8.17 4.68 7.33
C ALA A 132 -7.26 3.81 8.20
N THR A 133 -6.14 4.36 8.67
CA THR A 133 -5.08 3.66 9.40
C THR A 133 -4.99 4.03 10.88
N ILE A 134 -5.86 4.93 11.38
CA ILE A 134 -5.90 5.39 12.79
C ILE A 134 -7.14 4.83 13.49
#